data_AF-A0A1W9KZ30-F1
#
_entry.id   AF-A0A1W9KZ30-F1
#
_cell.length_a   1.000
_cell.length_b   1.000
_cell.length_c   1.000
_cell.angle_alpha   90.00
_cell.angle_beta   90.00
_cell.angle_gamma   90.00
#
_symmetry.space_group_name_H-M   'P 1'
#
loop_
_entity.id
_entity.type
_entity.pdbx_description
1 polymer ?
#
loop_
_entity_poly.entity_id
_entity_poly.type
_entity_poly.pdbx_seq_one_letter_code
_entity_poly.pdbx_strand_id
1 'polypeptide(L)' 'MIYGKVWLYVKPSTGIPLFLTAVAVGSFAVHLAVVSNTSWFKTFVNGKAAVAATADAVPALPAAVVAKT' A
#
# COMPACT_ATOMS: atom_id res chain seq x y z
N MET A 1 19.76 -6.82 -12.52
CA MET A 1 19.18 -5.48 -12.80
C MET A 1 20.12 -4.75 -13.74
N ILE A 2 19.69 -4.37 -14.95
CA ILE A 2 20.60 -3.91 -16.02
C ILE A 2 21.02 -2.42 -15.90
N TYR A 3 20.47 -1.68 -14.92
CA TYR A 3 20.52 -0.22 -14.86
C TYR A 3 21.67 0.39 -14.03
N GLY A 4 22.78 -0.34 -13.81
CA GLY A 4 23.92 0.18 -13.03
C GLY A 4 24.56 1.45 -13.61
N LYS A 5 24.38 1.71 -14.91
CA LYS A 5 24.93 2.89 -15.61
C LYS A 5 24.21 4.21 -15.30
N VAL A 6 23.08 4.19 -14.59
CA VAL A 6 22.37 5.43 -14.20
C VAL A 6 23.25 6.38 -13.38
N TRP A 7 24.20 5.84 -12.61
CA TRP A 7 25.13 6.60 -11.77
C TRP A 7 26.21 7.36 -12.55
N LEU A 8 26.35 7.13 -13.86
CA LEU A 8 27.19 7.93 -14.73
C LEU A 8 26.54 9.26 -15.13
N TYR A 9 25.20 9.33 -15.06
CA TYR A 9 24.41 10.50 -15.44
C TYR A 9 23.78 11.21 -14.25
N VAL A 10 23.65 10.51 -13.11
CA VAL A 10 23.12 11.07 -11.86
C VAL A 10 24.11 10.79 -10.75
N LYS A 11 24.54 11.83 -10.03
CA LYS A 11 25.52 11.68 -8.95
C LYS A 11 24.92 10.85 -7.80
N PRO A 12 25.57 9.75 -7.34
CA PRO A 12 25.03 8.86 -6.31
C PRO A 12 24.64 9.56 -5.02
N SER A 13 25.46 10.51 -4.57
CA SER A 13 25.24 11.26 -3.33
C SER A 13 23.98 12.13 -3.35
N THR A 14 23.40 12.43 -4.51
CA THR A 14 22.17 13.23 -4.63
C THR A 14 21.00 12.38 -5.13
N GLY A 15 21.24 11.46 -6.06
CA GLY A 15 20.20 10.60 -6.61
C GLY A 15 19.64 9.57 -5.63
N ILE A 16 20.49 8.94 -4.80
CA ILE A 16 20.03 7.95 -3.80
C ILE A 16 19.17 8.64 -2.72
N PRO A 17 19.62 9.74 -2.08
CA PRO A 17 18.78 10.41 -1.09
C PRO A 17 17.48 10.96 -1.68
N LEU A 18 17.52 11.50 -2.91
CA LEU A 18 16.31 12.01 -3.56
C LEU A 18 15.30 10.88 -3.83
N PHE A 19 15.75 9.70 -4.25
CA PHE A 19 14.88 8.55 -4.47
C PHE A 19 14.26 8.04 -3.15
N LEU A 20 15.09 7.88 -2.11
CA LEU A 20 14.61 7.42 -0.81
C LEU A 20 13.63 8.40 -0.16
N THR A 21 13.88 9.70 -0.29
CA THR A 21 12.99 10.74 0.22
C THR A 21 11.67 10.79 -0.56
N ALA A 22 11.70 10.66 -1.89
CA ALA A 22 10.48 10.59 -2.69
C ALA A 22 9.60 9.39 -2.30
N VAL A 23 10.20 8.22 -2.05
CA VAL A 23 9.47 7.03 -1.58
C VAL A 23 8.90 7.24 -0.17
N ALA A 24 9.67 7.85 0.73
CA ALA A 24 9.20 8.14 2.09
C ALA A 24 8.01 9.12 2.09
N VAL A 25 8.10 10.21 1.32
CA VAL A 25 7.02 11.20 1.18
C VAL A 25 5.80 10.58 0.50
N GLY A 26 6.00 9.79 -0.56
CA GLY A 26 4.92 9.09 -1.25
C GLY A 26 4.18 8.11 -0.33
N SER A 27 4.92 7.32 0.45
CA SER A 27 4.33 6.42 1.44
C SER A 27 3.51 7.20 2.47
N PHE A 28 4.08 8.26 3.04
CA PHE A 28 3.38 9.07 4.04
C PHE A 28 2.12 9.73 3.46
N ALA A 29 2.15 10.21 2.22
CA ALA A 29 0.99 10.78 1.54
C ALA A 29 -0.15 9.76 1.38
N VAL A 30 0.17 8.51 1.00
CA VAL A 30 -0.84 7.44 0.93
C VAL A 30 -1.43 7.15 2.31
N HIS A 31 -0.60 7.10 3.36
CA HIS A 31 -1.10 6.91 4.73
C HIS A 31 -2.04 8.04 5.16
N LEU A 32 -1.68 9.30 4.89
CA LEU A 32 -2.55 10.46 5.17
C LEU A 32 -3.86 10.41 4.38
N ALA A 33 -3.82 9.98 3.11
CA ALA A 33 -5.00 9.82 2.29
C ALA A 33 -5.95 8.76 2.86
N VAL A 34 -5.41 7.62 3.34
CA VAL A 34 -6.20 6.56 3.99
C VAL A 34 -6.80 7.07 5.30
N VAL A 35 -6.01 7.75 6.15
CA VAL A 35 -6.50 8.33 7.42
C VAL A 35 -7.64 9.31 7.18
N SER A 36 -7.52 10.16 6.15
CA SER A 36 -8.47 11.25 5.92
C SER A 36 -9.76 10.78 5.26
N ASN A 37 -9.67 9.88 4.28
CA ASN A 37 -10.79 9.46 3.44
C ASN A 37 -11.48 8.16 3.91
N THR A 38 -10.89 7.42 4.85
CA THR A 38 -11.47 6.15 5.31
C THR A 38 -11.81 6.18 6.79
N SER A 39 -12.99 5.66 7.15
CA SER A 39 -13.47 5.63 8.54
C SER A 39 -12.86 4.47 9.35
N TRP A 40 -12.50 3.37 8.71
CA TRP A 40 -11.97 2.18 9.37
C TRP A 40 -10.62 2.44 10.05
N PHE A 41 -9.74 3.25 9.45
CA PHE A 41 -8.42 3.54 10.01
C PHE A 41 -8.51 4.36 11.30
N LYS A 42 -9.46 5.30 11.39
CA LYS A 42 -9.72 6.07 12.62
C LYS A 42 -10.24 5.16 13.74
N THR A 43 -11.07 4.18 13.40
CA THR A 43 -11.59 3.17 14.34
C THR A 43 -10.49 2.24 14.82
N PHE A 44 -9.54 1.85 13.94
CA PHE A 44 -8.38 1.04 14.28
C PHE A 44 -7.45 1.73 15.29
N VAL A 45 -7.15 3.02 15.10
CA VAL A 45 -6.24 3.76 16.00
C VAL A 45 -6.91 4.22 17.30
N ASN A 46 -8.22 4.50 17.31
CA ASN A 46 -8.98 4.86 18.52
C ASN A 46 -9.39 3.67 19.41
N GLY A 47 -8.94 2.45 19.10
CA GLY A 47 -9.04 1.32 20.03
C GLY A 47 -10.46 0.89 20.43
N LYS A 48 -11.47 1.05 19.57
CA LYS A 48 -12.74 0.36 19.81
C LYS A 48 -12.51 -1.13 19.54
N ALA A 49 -12.66 -1.90 20.61
CA ALA A 49 -12.27 -3.30 20.76
C ALA A 49 -12.45 -4.14 19.49
N ALA A 50 -11.41 -4.93 19.19
CA ALA A 50 -11.37 -5.90 18.11
C ALA A 50 -12.66 -6.75 18.10
N VAL A 51 -13.46 -6.60 17.05
CA VAL A 51 -14.24 -7.75 16.59
C VAL A 51 -13.23 -8.64 15.90
N ALA A 52 -12.92 -9.77 16.54
CA ALA A 52 -12.12 -10.82 15.95
C ALA A 52 -12.63 -11.08 14.53
N ALA A 53 -11.74 -11.04 13.54
CA ALA A 53 -12.07 -11.51 12.20
C ALA A 53 -12.42 -13.00 12.32
N THR A 54 -13.71 -13.33 12.29
CA THR A 54 -14.14 -14.67 11.92
C THR A 54 -13.66 -14.92 10.49
N ALA A 55 -13.13 -16.12 10.26
CA ALA A 55 -12.53 -16.56 9.00
C ALA A 55 -13.55 -16.68 7.84
N ASP A 56 -14.66 -15.94 7.86
CA ASP A 56 -15.82 -16.10 6.98
C ASP A 56 -16.03 -14.91 6.02
N ALA A 57 -15.05 -14.03 5.86
CA ALA A 57 -15.06 -13.03 4.79
C ALA A 57 -14.18 -13.47 3.61
N VAL A 58 -14.47 -14.65 3.05
CA VAL A 58 -14.21 -14.86 1.62
C VAL A 58 -15.24 -13.98 0.90
N PRO A 59 -14.83 -12.96 0.12
CA PRO A 59 -15.77 -12.28 -0.74
C PRO A 59 -16.29 -13.35 -1.70
N ALA A 60 -17.58 -13.66 -1.63
CA ALA A 60 -18.22 -14.57 -2.56
C ALA A 60 -17.86 -14.11 -3.97
N LEU A 61 -16.99 -14.87 -4.65
CA LEU A 61 -16.81 -14.69 -6.08
C LEU A 61 -18.18 -14.89 -6.73
N PRO A 62 -18.57 -14.04 -7.70
CA PRO A 62 -19.84 -14.21 -8.39
C PRO A 62 -19.91 -15.62 -8.97
N ALA A 63 -20.98 -16.33 -8.64
CA ALA A 63 -21.29 -17.66 -9.13
C ALA A 63 -21.48 -17.63 -10.66
N ALA A 64 -20.38 -17.68 -11.40
CA ALA A 64 -20.38 -17.67 -12.86
C ALA A 64 -19.15 -18.42 -13.44
N VAL A 65 -18.69 -19.50 -12.81
CA VAL A 65 -17.79 -20.47 -13.46
C VAL A 65 -18.16 -21.91 -13.02
N VAL A 66 -19.43 -22.27 -13.11
CA VAL A 66 -19.88 -23.67 -13.16
C VAL A 66 -20.96 -23.78 -14.22
N ALA A 67 -20.59 -23.57 -15.48
CA ALA A 67 -21.42 -23.92 -16.64
C ALA A 67 -20.56 -23.93 -17.90
N LYS A 68 -19.63 -24.89 -17.99
CA LYS A 68 -19.24 -25.48 -19.27
C LYS A 68 -18.55 -26.83 -19.04
N THR A 69 -19.36 -27.87 -19.07
CA THR A 69 -18.94 -29.21 -19.48
C THR A 69 -19.77 -29.57 -20.70
#